data_AF-A0A6A6WEL9-F1
#
_entry.id   AF-A0A6A6WEL9-F1
#
_cell.length_a   1.000
_cell.length_b   1.000
_cell.length_c   1.000
_cell.angle_alpha   90.00
_cell.angle_beta   90.00
_cell.angle_gamma   90.00
#
_symmetry.space_group_name_H-M   'P 1'
#
loop_
_entity.id
_entity.type
_entity.pdbx_description
1 polymer ?
#
loop_
_entity_poly.entity_id
_entity_poly.type
_entity_poly.pdbx_seq_one_letter_code
_entity_poly.pdbx_strand_id
1 'polypeptide(L)' 'EVSWNWGNGKPGGEVAEVADKGEIAIESHRGNTIKKNAEPDNPAVHIARPGNDVVKRANELNLEEKAN' A
#
# COMPACT_ATOMS: atom_id res chain seq x y z
N GLU A 1 -2.64 -11.00 1.31
CA GLU A 1 -2.25 -10.29 0.07
C GLU A 1 -3.24 -9.16 -0.13
N VAL A 2 -2.84 -8.05 -0.75
CA VAL A 2 -3.74 -6.91 -0.98
C VAL A 2 -3.71 -6.49 -2.44
N SER A 3 -4.85 -6.08 -2.96
CA SER A 3 -4.97 -5.53 -4.32
C SER A 3 -5.71 -4.19 -4.32
N TRP A 4 -5.39 -3.29 -5.25
CA TRP A 4 -6.04 -1.98 -5.32
C TRP A 4 -6.30 -1.60 -6.77
N ASN A 5 -7.19 -0.63 -6.97
CA ASN A 5 -7.52 -0.19 -8.31
C ASN A 5 -6.53 0.88 -8.80
N TRP A 6 -5.98 0.69 -10.00
CA TRP A 6 -5.07 1.66 -10.64
C TRP A 6 -5.42 1.78 -12.14
N GLY A 7 -6.18 2.80 -12.50
CA GLY A 7 -6.70 2.95 -13.86
C GLY A 7 -7.59 1.77 -14.23
N ASN A 8 -7.23 1.05 -15.29
CA ASN A 8 -7.91 -0.19 -15.73
C ASN A 8 -7.31 -1.48 -15.14
N GLY A 9 -6.28 -1.38 -14.30
CA GLY A 9 -5.60 -2.53 -13.69
C GLY A 9 -5.87 -2.68 -12.19
N LYS A 10 -5.74 -3.91 -11.69
CA LYS A 10 -5.71 -4.21 -10.26
C LYS A 10 -4.35 -4.80 -9.86
N PRO A 11 -3.32 -3.95 -9.66
CA PRO A 11 -2.07 -4.42 -9.08
C PRO A 11 -2.30 -5.00 -7.67
N GLY A 12 -1.55 -6.04 -7.36
CA GLY A 12 -1.48 -6.66 -6.04
C GLY A 12 -0.07 -6.56 -5.44
N GLY A 13 0.03 -6.83 -4.14
CA GLY A 13 1.29 -6.90 -3.43
C GLY A 13 1.15 -7.43 -2.00
N GLU A 14 2.27 -7.51 -1.31
CA GLU A 14 2.35 -7.98 0.06
C GLU A 14 2.46 -6.81 1.03
N VAL A 15 1.70 -6.85 2.12
CA VAL A 15 1.77 -5.81 3.15
C VAL A 15 3.06 -5.99 3.93
N ALA A 16 3.98 -5.04 3.79
CA ALA A 16 5.26 -5.03 4.49
C ALA A 16 5.15 -4.34 5.84
N GLU A 17 4.42 -3.22 5.91
CA GLU A 17 4.27 -2.43 7.14
C GLU A 17 2.91 -1.72 7.16
N VAL A 18 2.34 -1.57 8.36
CA VAL A 18 1.11 -0.79 8.59
C VAL A 18 1.41 0.22 9.69
N ALA A 19 1.18 1.50 9.41
CA ALA A 19 1.23 2.56 10.39
C ALA A 19 -0.20 3.04 10.66
N ASP A 20 -0.62 2.97 11.92
CA ASP A 20 -1.93 3.46 12.37
C ASP A 20 -1.94 4.97 12.63
N LYS A 21 -0.77 5.56 12.91
CA LYS A 21 -0.61 6.99 13.17
C LYS A 21 0.71 7.49 12.61
N GLY A 22 0.70 8.69 12.03
CA GLY A 22 1.90 9.35 11.49
C GLY A 22 1.91 9.42 9.97
N GLU A 23 3.09 9.33 9.36
CA GLU A 23 3.28 9.31 7.91
C GLU A 23 4.24 8.18 7.56
N ILE A 24 3.91 7.40 6.53
CA ILE A 24 4.86 6.49 5.88
C ILE A 24 5.38 7.21 4.64
N ALA A 25 6.70 7.36 4.55
CA ALA A 25 7.39 7.87 3.38
C ALA A 25 8.40 6.80 2.91
N ILE A 26 8.23 6.33 1.68
CA ILE A 26 9.17 5.42 1.03
C ILE A 26 9.72 6.05 -0.25
N GLU A 27 10.92 5.66 -0.63
CA GLU A 27 11.45 5.96 -1.94
C GLU A 27 11.16 4.79 -2.87
N SER A 28 10.40 5.06 -3.92
CA SER A 28 10.14 4.08 -4.97
C SER A 28 11.43 3.78 -5.75
N HIS A 29 11.51 2.59 -6.35
CA HIS A 29 12.69 2.18 -7.14
C HIS A 29 12.99 3.13 -8.32
N ARG A 30 12.01 3.94 -8.74
CA ARG A 30 12.14 4.95 -9.80
C ARG A 30 12.59 6.34 -9.29
N GLY A 31 12.98 6.46 -8.01
CA GLY A 31 13.41 7.72 -7.40
C GLY A 31 12.27 8.68 -7.04
N ASN A 32 11.02 8.23 -7.07
CA ASN A 32 9.90 9.04 -6.58
C ASN A 32 9.66 8.77 -5.10
N THR A 33 9.52 9.83 -4.30
CA THR A 33 9.09 9.71 -2.91
C THR A 33 7.58 9.52 -2.84
N ILE A 34 7.14 8.37 -2.33
CA ILE A 34 5.74 8.06 -2.10
C ILE A 34 5.48 8.23 -0.60
N LYS A 35 4.67 9.22 -0.23
CA LYS A 35 4.31 9.48 1.16
C LYS A 35 2.79 9.47 1.36
N LYS A 36 2.35 8.88 2.47
CA LYS A 36 0.96 8.86 2.91
C LYS A 36 0.85 8.98 4.42
N ASN A 37 0.00 9.89 4.85
CA ASN A 37 -0.38 10.03 6.25
C ASN A 37 -1.32 8.90 6.63
N ALA A 38 -0.98 8.25 7.74
CA ALA A 38 -1.80 7.32 8.48
C ALA A 38 -2.79 8.10 9.34
N GLU A 39 -4.07 7.88 9.09
CA GLU A 39 -5.16 8.42 9.90
C GLU A 39 -5.66 7.31 10.85
N PRO A 40 -6.18 7.65 12.04
CA PRO A 40 -6.64 6.66 13.02
C PRO A 40 -7.72 5.72 12.47
N ASP A 41 -8.58 6.23 11.59
CA ASP A 41 -9.64 5.46 10.92
C ASP A 41 -9.19 4.91 9.55
N ASN A 42 -7.99 5.27 9.08
CA ASN A 42 -7.47 4.89 7.78
C ASN A 42 -5.94 4.79 7.80
N PRO A 43 -5.40 3.65 8.30
CA PRO A 43 -3.97 3.47 8.44
C PRO A 43 -3.25 3.51 7.09
N ALA A 44 -1.99 3.94 7.11
CA ALA A 44 -1.12 3.85 5.94
C ALA A 44 -0.49 2.46 5.88
N VAL A 45 -0.50 1.87 4.70
CA VAL A 45 -0.06 0.51 4.44
C VAL A 45 1.04 0.57 3.39
N HIS A 46 2.24 0.19 3.78
CA HIS A 46 3.35 -0.06 2.88
C HIS A 46 3.17 -1.44 2.26
N ILE A 47 3.16 -1.48 0.94
CA ILE A 47 2.99 -2.68 0.15
C ILE A 47 4.28 -2.88 -0.66
N ALA A 48 4.98 -3.96 -0.32
CA ALA A 48 6.14 -4.42 -1.05
C ALA A 48 5.69 -5.25 -2.25
N ARG A 49 6.33 -5.02 -3.39
CA ARG A 49 6.00 -5.73 -4.63
C ARG A 49 7.23 -5.87 -5.51
N PRO A 50 7.31 -6.92 -6.35
CA PRO A 50 8.43 -7.09 -7.25
C PRO A 50 8.56 -5.89 -8.19
N GLY A 51 9.71 -5.19 -8.08
CA GLY A 51 10.11 -4.07 -8.92
C GLY A 51 9.65 -2.68 -8.48
N ASN A 52 8.66 -2.53 -7.59
CA ASN A 52 8.30 -1.21 -7.06
C ASN A 52 7.42 -1.24 -5.80
N ASP A 53 7.92 -0.70 -4.70
CA ASP A 53 7.15 -0.55 -3.48
C ASP A 53 6.19 0.65 -3.56
N VAL A 54 5.06 0.55 -2.86
CA VAL A 54 4.04 1.60 -2.82
C VAL A 54 3.47 1.77 -1.42
N VAL A 55 2.99 2.97 -1.12
CA VAL A 55 2.23 3.23 0.11
C VAL A 55 0.82 3.62 -0.28
N LYS A 56 -0.15 2.94 0.32
CA LYS A 56 -1.58 3.15 0.13
C LYS A 56 -2.29 3.20 1.47
N ARG A 57 -3.47 3.81 1.51
CA ARG A 57 -4.30 3.76 2.71
C ARG A 57 -5.12 2.48 2.74
N ALA A 58 -5.45 1.97 3.92
CA ALA A 58 -6.20 0.72 4.04
C ALA A 58 -7.54 0.75 3.29
N ASN A 59 -8.25 1.89 3.28
CA ASN A 59 -9.51 2.03 2.53
C ASN A 59 -9.35 2.01 0.99
N GLU A 60 -8.13 2.18 0.47
CA GLU A 60 -7.84 2.02 -0.97
C GLU A 60 -7.58 0.55 -1.35
N LEU A 61 -7.40 -0.33 -0.37
CA LEU A 61 -7.00 -1.71 -0.56
C LEU A 61 -8.20 -2.66 -0.46
N ASN A 62 -8.18 -3.66 -1.32
CA ASN A 62 -9.04 -4.82 -1.26
C ASN A 62 -8.21 -5.95 -0.64
N LEU A 63 -8.72 -6.50 0.46
CA LEU A 63 -8.15 -7.70 1.07
C LEU A 63 -8.46 -8.87 0.15
N GLU A 64 -7.43 -9.47 -0.43
CA GLU A 64 -7.58 -10.74 -1.12
C GLU A 64 -7.42 -11.83 -0.06
N GLU A 65 -8.54 -12.24 0.52
CA GLU A 65 -8.62 -13.50 1.23
C GLU A 65 -8.31 -14.60 0.21
N LYS A 66 -7.13 -15.22 0.33
CA LYS A 66 -6.89 -16.49 -0.37
C LYS A 66 -7.87 -17.49 0.25
N ALA A 67 -9.03 -17.65 -0.39
CA ALA A 67 -9.94 -18.75 -0.13
C ALA A 67 -9.12 -20.03 -0.31
N ASN A 68 -8.80 -20.67 0.81
CA ASN A 68 -7.98 -21.86 0.93
C ASN A 68 -8.84 -23.11 0.74
#